data_AF-A0A2V4E8U4-F1
#
_entry.id   AF-A0A2V4E8U4-F1
#
_cell.length_a   1.000
_cell.length_b   1.000
_cell.length_c   1.000
_cell.angle_alpha   90.00
_cell.angle_beta   90.00
_cell.angle_gamma   90.00
#
_symmetry.space_group_name_H-M   'P 1'
#
loop_
_entity.id
_entity.type
_entity.pdbx_description
1 polymer ?
#
loop_
_entity_poly.entity_id
_entity_poly.type
_entity_poly.pdbx_seq_one_letter_code
_entity_poly.pdbx_strand_id
1 'polypeptide(L)'
;MKIKKLMKIILASLSIFLLVACAHQRTYQDAYEEGNFLQSINLLAGTIEEKSEGNFKQTDVEKLRQLVAEMMNKYETELANTIKSDYENRIEIYQKLLEMSLRLTNHYYSPQLAFFLDKYSSEGLKQKLANIYIEQANAIPAIYPGDYEKRAILYKKSLDWYYDKDIEKAYIYSDTRYRQLEAEVLYKLAKQQIQLGDYSTAVTCFRTIIDIYKPLGHYKDTKELTNYYEKKMIKR
;
A
#
# COMPACT_ATOMS: atom_id res chain seq x y z
N MET A 1 -23.59 20.58 61.58
CA MET A 1 -24.59 20.18 60.55
C MET A 1 -24.40 20.86 59.18
N LYS A 2 -23.22 21.40 58.83
CA LYS A 2 -22.98 22.06 57.51
C LYS A 2 -22.16 21.19 56.54
N ILE A 3 -21.24 20.36 57.05
CA ILE A 3 -20.34 19.52 56.24
C ILE A 3 -21.08 18.40 55.48
N LYS A 4 -22.06 17.74 56.12
CA LYS A 4 -22.86 16.68 55.45
C LYS A 4 -23.74 17.21 54.31
N LYS A 5 -24.15 18.47 54.34
CA LYS A 5 -24.92 19.12 53.26
C LYS A 5 -24.00 19.52 52.09
N LEU A 6 -22.81 20.03 52.39
CA LEU A 6 -21.80 20.37 51.39
C LEU A 6 -21.27 19.12 50.64
N MET A 7 -21.03 18.03 51.37
CA MET A 7 -20.55 16.76 50.80
C MET A 7 -21.61 16.09 49.90
N LYS A 8 -22.90 16.22 50.23
CA LYS A 8 -24.00 15.76 49.35
C LYS A 8 -24.15 16.60 48.08
N ILE A 9 -23.88 17.91 48.13
CA ILE A 9 -23.93 18.79 46.96
C ILE A 9 -22.75 18.51 46.02
N ILE A 10 -21.54 18.28 46.58
CA ILE A 10 -20.34 17.92 45.80
C ILE A 10 -20.50 16.52 45.18
N LEU A 11 -21.06 15.55 45.91
CA LEU A 11 -21.31 14.21 45.37
C LEU A 11 -22.40 14.21 44.28
N ALA A 12 -23.42 15.08 44.41
CA ALA A 12 -24.44 15.27 43.39
C ALA A 12 -23.91 16.00 42.14
N SER A 13 -23.01 16.97 42.28
CA SER A 13 -22.41 17.67 41.12
C SER A 13 -21.41 16.79 40.37
N LEU A 14 -20.67 15.92 41.06
CA LEU A 14 -19.77 14.95 40.42
C LEU A 14 -20.54 13.88 39.64
N SER A 15 -21.74 13.53 40.10
CA SER A 15 -22.62 12.56 39.43
C SER A 15 -23.26 13.13 38.16
N ILE A 16 -23.47 14.44 38.07
CA ILE A 16 -23.97 15.12 36.86
C ILE A 16 -22.87 15.22 35.79
N PHE A 17 -21.60 15.41 36.17
CA PHE A 17 -20.48 15.38 35.22
C PHE A 17 -20.15 13.96 34.71
N LEU A 18 -20.43 12.92 35.50
CA LEU A 18 -20.29 11.52 35.05
C LEU A 18 -21.41 11.07 34.09
N LEU A 19 -22.56 11.77 34.05
CA LEU A 19 -23.64 11.51 33.10
C LEU A 19 -23.46 12.24 31.75
N VAL A 20 -22.64 13.30 31.69
CA VAL A 20 -22.27 13.95 30.41
C VAL A 20 -21.10 13.21 29.72
N ALA A 21 -20.47 12.26 30.42
CA ALA A 21 -19.56 11.27 29.85
C ALA A 21 -20.30 10.00 29.37
N CYS A 22 -21.61 10.06 29.14
CA CYS A 22 -22.25 9.15 28.19
C CYS A 22 -21.58 9.39 26.84
N ALA A 23 -20.61 8.52 26.52
CA ALA A 23 -19.79 8.54 25.33
C ALA A 23 -20.58 9.06 24.13
N HIS A 24 -20.23 10.25 23.64
CA HIS A 24 -20.78 10.72 22.37
C HIS A 24 -20.26 9.75 21.31
N GLN A 25 -21.09 8.76 20.97
CA GLN A 25 -20.74 7.77 19.98
C GLN A 25 -20.65 8.51 18.66
N ARG A 26 -19.42 8.69 18.18
CA ARG A 26 -19.09 9.45 16.97
C ARG A 26 -20.03 9.06 15.83
N THR A 27 -20.72 10.05 15.27
CA THR A 27 -21.65 9.83 14.16
C THR A 27 -20.91 9.81 12.82
N TYR A 28 -21.57 9.32 11.77
CA TYR A 28 -20.99 9.35 10.44
C TYR A 28 -20.82 10.79 9.93
N GLN A 29 -21.69 11.71 10.34
CA GLN A 29 -21.57 13.13 10.01
C GLN A 29 -20.34 13.75 10.65
N ASP A 30 -20.09 13.49 11.94
CA ASP A 30 -18.87 13.98 12.62
C ASP A 30 -17.62 13.48 11.88
N ALA A 31 -17.60 12.20 11.49
CA ALA A 31 -16.50 11.65 10.71
C ALA A 31 -16.33 12.31 9.34
N TYR A 32 -17.42 12.65 8.67
CA TYR A 32 -17.38 13.34 7.38
C TYR A 32 -16.84 14.77 7.50
N GLU A 33 -17.33 15.53 8.49
CA GLU A 33 -16.93 16.92 8.74
C GLU A 33 -15.45 17.03 9.14
N GLU A 34 -14.91 16.04 9.85
CA GLU A 34 -13.50 15.93 10.19
C GLU A 34 -12.59 15.47 9.03
N GLY A 35 -13.17 15.15 7.87
CA GLY A 35 -12.43 14.64 6.71
C GLY A 35 -12.09 13.14 6.77
N ASN A 36 -12.63 12.40 7.74
CA ASN A 36 -12.46 10.96 7.88
C ASN A 36 -13.52 10.21 7.06
N PHE A 37 -13.47 10.38 5.73
CA PHE A 37 -14.53 9.93 4.82
C PHE A 37 -14.79 8.42 4.85
N LEU A 38 -13.75 7.58 4.81
CA LEU A 38 -13.91 6.13 4.91
C LEU A 38 -14.52 5.71 6.25
N GLN A 39 -14.16 6.40 7.34
CA GLN A 39 -14.78 6.16 8.64
C GLN A 39 -16.26 6.54 8.65
N SER A 40 -16.65 7.61 7.95
CA SER A 40 -18.05 7.98 7.78
C SER A 40 -18.86 6.85 7.12
N ILE A 41 -18.35 6.27 6.03
CA ILE A 41 -18.97 5.10 5.38
C ILE A 41 -19.07 3.93 6.35
N ASN A 42 -17.99 3.61 7.06
CA ASN A 42 -17.96 2.49 7.99
C ASN A 42 -19.01 2.64 9.10
N LEU A 43 -19.16 3.85 9.66
CA LEU A 43 -20.13 4.14 10.72
C LEU A 43 -21.58 4.04 10.22
N LEU A 44 -21.88 4.65 9.06
CA LEU A 44 -23.25 4.61 8.52
C LEU A 44 -23.64 3.19 8.09
N ALA A 45 -22.77 2.50 7.35
CA ALA A 45 -23.01 1.13 6.91
C ALA A 45 -23.17 0.18 8.11
N GLY A 46 -22.34 0.33 9.16
CA GLY A 46 -22.47 -0.46 10.40
C GLY A 46 -23.80 -0.20 11.12
N THR A 47 -24.22 1.06 11.23
CA THR A 47 -25.52 1.43 11.82
C THR A 47 -26.69 0.83 11.04
N ILE A 48 -26.55 0.73 9.72
CA ILE A 48 -27.55 0.10 8.86
C ILE A 48 -27.58 -1.40 9.15
N GLU A 49 -26.43 -2.07 9.16
CA GLU A 49 -26.28 -3.52 9.40
C GLU A 49 -26.88 -3.98 10.72
N GLU A 50 -26.74 -3.19 11.79
CA GLU A 50 -27.33 -3.46 13.10
C GLU A 50 -28.86 -3.55 13.08
N LYS A 51 -29.53 -2.87 12.13
CA LYS A 51 -31.00 -2.88 12.03
C LYS A 51 -31.54 -4.17 11.42
N SER A 52 -30.72 -4.99 10.77
CA SER A 52 -31.09 -6.13 9.92
C SER A 52 -31.89 -5.74 8.66
N GLU A 53 -31.90 -6.61 7.65
CA GLU A 53 -32.59 -6.39 6.37
C GLU A 53 -34.08 -6.08 6.54
N GLY A 54 -34.77 -6.76 7.48
CA GLY A 54 -36.20 -6.57 7.72
C GLY A 54 -36.58 -5.18 8.26
N ASN A 55 -35.63 -4.45 8.86
CA ASN A 55 -35.85 -3.07 9.32
C ASN A 55 -35.09 -2.04 8.47
N PHE A 56 -34.55 -2.45 7.31
CA PHE A 56 -33.84 -1.55 6.42
C PHE A 56 -34.84 -0.61 5.71
N LYS A 57 -34.84 0.66 6.10
CA LYS A 57 -35.80 1.65 5.61
C LYS A 57 -35.27 2.36 4.37
N GLN A 58 -36.20 2.85 3.54
CA GLN A 58 -35.89 3.69 2.39
C GLN A 58 -35.03 4.92 2.76
N THR A 59 -35.26 5.50 3.93
CA THR A 59 -34.44 6.63 4.44
C THR A 59 -32.99 6.25 4.71
N ASP A 60 -32.73 5.00 5.09
CA ASP A 60 -31.37 4.50 5.32
C ASP A 60 -30.66 4.26 3.97
N VAL A 61 -31.40 3.75 2.97
CA VAL A 61 -30.94 3.64 1.58
C VAL A 61 -30.50 4.99 1.04
N GLU A 62 -31.34 6.01 1.18
CA GLU A 62 -31.08 7.35 0.64
C GLU A 62 -29.84 7.99 1.25
N LYS A 63 -29.68 7.89 2.58
CA LYS A 63 -28.49 8.40 3.29
C LYS A 63 -27.21 7.72 2.82
N LEU A 64 -27.23 6.39 2.72
CA LEU A 64 -26.05 5.63 2.29
C LEU A 64 -25.70 5.94 0.84
N ARG A 65 -26.70 5.97 -0.06
CA ARG A 65 -26.51 6.34 -1.47
C ARG A 65 -25.92 7.73 -1.61
N GLN A 66 -26.43 8.70 -0.86
CA GLN A 66 -25.94 10.07 -0.87
C GLN A 66 -24.47 10.14 -0.43
N LEU A 67 -24.14 9.54 0.72
CA LEU A 67 -22.78 9.54 1.25
C LEU A 67 -21.77 8.90 0.28
N VAL A 68 -22.14 7.75 -0.32
CA VAL A 68 -21.33 7.07 -1.32
C VAL A 68 -21.14 7.94 -2.57
N ALA A 69 -22.18 8.61 -3.05
CA ALA A 69 -22.10 9.50 -4.21
C ALA A 69 -21.19 10.72 -3.93
N GLU A 70 -21.30 11.33 -2.75
CA GLU A 70 -20.46 12.44 -2.33
C GLU A 70 -18.98 12.04 -2.27
N MET A 71 -18.67 10.89 -1.67
CA MET A 71 -17.31 10.38 -1.62
C MET A 71 -16.76 9.98 -2.99
N MET A 72 -17.59 9.33 -3.83
CA MET A 72 -17.23 9.01 -5.21
C MET A 72 -16.84 10.28 -5.98
N ASN A 73 -17.68 11.31 -5.93
CA ASN A 73 -17.43 12.59 -6.60
C ASN A 73 -16.17 13.28 -6.07
N LYS A 74 -15.93 13.21 -4.77
CA LYS A 74 -14.72 13.75 -4.14
C LYS A 74 -13.46 13.10 -4.71
N TYR A 75 -13.37 11.78 -4.68
CA TYR A 75 -12.20 11.05 -5.20
C TYR A 75 -12.04 11.19 -6.71
N GLU A 76 -13.14 11.28 -7.46
CA GLU A 76 -13.10 11.59 -8.90
C GLU A 76 -12.54 12.98 -9.19
N THR A 77 -12.93 13.97 -8.39
CA THR A 77 -12.41 15.34 -8.50
C THR A 77 -10.93 15.39 -8.14
N GLU A 78 -10.50 14.69 -7.09
CA GLU A 78 -9.08 14.57 -6.74
C GLU A 78 -8.27 13.89 -7.85
N LEU A 79 -8.79 12.81 -8.44
CA LEU A 79 -8.14 12.15 -9.58
C LEU A 79 -8.05 13.08 -10.80
N ALA A 80 -9.09 13.85 -11.09
CA ALA A 80 -9.11 14.78 -12.21
C ALA A 80 -8.10 15.93 -12.05
N ASN A 81 -7.86 16.36 -10.80
CA ASN A 81 -6.92 17.43 -10.48
C ASN A 81 -5.47 16.94 -10.26
N THR A 82 -5.28 15.62 -10.14
CA THR A 82 -3.96 15.01 -9.95
C THR A 82 -3.28 14.82 -11.31
N ILE A 83 -2.07 15.36 -11.47
CA ILE A 83 -1.31 15.18 -12.72
C ILE A 83 -0.96 13.70 -12.95
N LYS A 84 -0.88 13.28 -14.22
CA LYS A 84 -0.69 11.85 -14.56
C LYS A 84 0.56 11.23 -13.94
N SER A 85 1.65 11.98 -13.81
CA SER A 85 2.92 11.49 -13.25
C SER A 85 2.97 11.45 -11.72
N ASP A 86 1.95 11.96 -11.04
CA ASP A 86 1.83 11.88 -9.59
C ASP A 86 1.23 10.53 -9.19
N TYR A 87 2.07 9.50 -9.29
CA TYR A 87 1.67 8.11 -9.08
C TYR A 87 1.23 7.85 -7.64
N GLU A 88 1.86 8.49 -6.65
CA GLU A 88 1.59 8.27 -5.23
C GLU A 88 0.17 8.72 -4.87
N ASN A 89 -0.21 9.95 -5.22
CA ASN A 89 -1.56 10.44 -4.97
C ASN A 89 -2.61 9.63 -5.74
N ARG A 90 -2.33 9.25 -7.00
CA ARG A 90 -3.24 8.38 -7.77
C ARG A 90 -3.44 7.02 -7.10
N ILE A 91 -2.37 6.40 -6.60
CA ILE A 91 -2.44 5.12 -5.88
C ILE A 91 -3.29 5.28 -4.62
N GLU A 92 -3.04 6.31 -3.82
CA GLU A 92 -3.78 6.55 -2.58
C GLU A 92 -5.27 6.71 -2.83
N ILE A 93 -5.67 7.49 -3.85
CA ILE A 93 -7.09 7.70 -4.17
C ILE A 93 -7.75 6.39 -4.63
N TYR A 94 -7.10 5.61 -5.49
CA TYR A 94 -7.66 4.33 -5.92
C TYR A 94 -7.72 3.29 -4.80
N GLN A 95 -6.79 3.32 -3.84
CA GLN A 95 -6.87 2.49 -2.64
C GLN A 95 -8.07 2.85 -1.77
N LYS A 96 -8.36 4.15 -1.58
CA LYS A 96 -9.56 4.60 -0.86
C LYS A 96 -10.85 4.14 -1.56
N LEU A 97 -10.92 4.27 -2.88
CA LEU A 97 -12.05 3.73 -3.66
C LEU A 97 -12.18 2.21 -3.52
N LEU A 98 -11.07 1.48 -3.46
CA LEU A 98 -11.06 0.02 -3.28
C LEU A 98 -11.53 -0.38 -1.88
N GLU A 99 -11.07 0.31 -0.85
CA GLU A 99 -11.53 0.08 0.52
C GLU A 99 -13.05 0.32 0.62
N MET A 100 -13.54 1.40 0.03
CA MET A 100 -14.98 1.69 -0.03
C MET A 100 -15.76 0.61 -0.79
N SER A 101 -15.25 0.16 -1.94
CA SER A 101 -15.85 -0.93 -2.74
C SER A 101 -15.95 -2.23 -1.96
N LEU A 102 -14.85 -2.66 -1.32
CA LEU A 102 -14.80 -3.88 -0.51
C LEU A 102 -15.74 -3.80 0.70
N ARG A 103 -15.83 -2.64 1.36
CA ARG A 103 -16.72 -2.42 2.50
C ARG A 103 -18.19 -2.51 2.15
N LEU A 104 -18.56 -2.09 0.95
CA LEU A 104 -19.96 -1.93 0.52
C LEU A 104 -20.47 -3.12 -0.31
N THR A 105 -19.61 -4.08 -0.63
CA THR A 105 -19.94 -5.28 -1.42
C THR A 105 -20.41 -6.42 -0.50
N ASN A 106 -21.27 -7.30 -1.01
CA ASN A 106 -21.80 -8.49 -0.28
C ASN A 106 -22.67 -8.18 0.95
N HIS A 107 -23.39 -7.05 0.93
CA HIS A 107 -24.38 -6.68 1.94
C HIS A 107 -25.78 -6.60 1.32
N TYR A 108 -26.83 -6.72 2.12
CA TYR A 108 -28.23 -6.65 1.63
C TYR A 108 -28.57 -5.30 0.97
N TYR A 109 -27.85 -4.23 1.32
CA TYR A 109 -27.99 -2.92 0.69
C TYR A 109 -27.11 -2.72 -0.54
N SER A 110 -26.16 -3.62 -0.85
CA SER A 110 -25.26 -3.49 -2.00
C SER A 110 -25.99 -3.28 -3.34
N PRO A 111 -27.16 -3.91 -3.63
CA PRO A 111 -27.89 -3.64 -4.87
C PRO A 111 -28.30 -2.17 -5.04
N GLN A 112 -28.47 -1.43 -3.94
CA GLN A 112 -28.82 0.00 -3.98
C GLN A 112 -27.63 0.90 -4.37
N LEU A 113 -26.42 0.32 -4.38
CA LEU A 113 -25.14 0.99 -4.63
C LEU A 113 -24.52 0.59 -5.99
N ALA A 114 -25.29 -0.03 -6.89
CA ALA A 114 -24.82 -0.47 -8.20
C ALA A 114 -24.12 0.66 -9.00
N PHE A 115 -24.62 1.90 -8.90
CA PHE A 115 -24.00 3.07 -9.54
C PHE A 115 -22.51 3.26 -9.19
N PHE A 116 -22.12 2.88 -7.98
CA PHE A 116 -20.74 2.93 -7.50
C PHE A 116 -20.04 1.59 -7.72
N LEU A 117 -20.64 0.47 -7.29
CA LEU A 117 -20.03 -0.85 -7.31
C LEU A 117 -19.76 -1.38 -8.74
N ASP A 118 -20.58 -1.01 -9.72
CA ASP A 118 -20.36 -1.39 -11.12
C ASP A 118 -19.21 -0.58 -11.74
N LYS A 119 -19.13 0.72 -11.42
CA LYS A 119 -18.06 1.61 -11.91
C LYS A 119 -16.71 1.31 -11.23
N TYR A 120 -16.76 0.97 -9.95
CA TYR A 120 -15.61 0.76 -9.06
C TYR A 120 -15.65 -0.62 -8.44
N SER A 121 -15.75 -1.65 -9.28
CA SER A 121 -15.62 -3.03 -8.84
C SER A 121 -14.24 -3.28 -8.23
N SER A 122 -14.17 -4.18 -7.24
CA SER A 122 -12.90 -4.50 -6.57
C SER A 122 -11.83 -4.94 -7.57
N GLU A 123 -12.22 -5.71 -8.58
CA GLU A 123 -11.32 -6.21 -9.62
C GLU A 123 -10.85 -5.09 -10.55
N GLY A 124 -11.77 -4.25 -11.03
CA GLY A 124 -11.43 -3.12 -11.88
C GLY A 124 -10.51 -2.11 -11.18
N LEU A 125 -10.68 -1.92 -9.88
CA LEU A 125 -9.81 -1.06 -9.07
C LEU A 125 -8.42 -1.67 -8.86
N LYS A 126 -8.31 -2.98 -8.60
CA LYS A 126 -7.02 -3.69 -8.54
C LYS A 126 -6.26 -3.58 -9.86
N GLN A 127 -6.94 -3.73 -11.00
CA GLN A 127 -6.35 -3.52 -12.31
C GLN A 127 -5.85 -2.08 -12.51
N LYS A 128 -6.62 -1.07 -12.09
CA LYS A 128 -6.19 0.34 -12.14
C LYS A 128 -4.93 0.59 -11.30
N LEU A 129 -4.87 0.03 -10.09
CA LEU A 129 -3.68 0.10 -9.21
C LEU A 129 -2.46 -0.57 -9.86
N ALA A 130 -2.63 -1.78 -10.39
CA ALA A 130 -1.58 -2.49 -11.13
C ALA A 130 -1.06 -1.66 -12.31
N ASN A 131 -1.96 -1.05 -13.10
CA ASN A 131 -1.62 -0.22 -14.25
C ASN A 131 -0.80 1.02 -13.86
N ILE A 132 -1.05 1.64 -12.71
CA ILE A 132 -0.24 2.78 -12.26
C ILE A 132 1.21 2.36 -12.01
N TYR A 133 1.44 1.21 -11.37
CA TYR A 133 2.79 0.70 -11.18
C TYR A 133 3.48 0.35 -12.51
N ILE A 134 2.73 -0.14 -13.50
CA ILE A 134 3.27 -0.38 -14.86
C ILE A 134 3.66 0.94 -15.52
N GLU A 135 2.80 1.96 -15.47
CA GLU A 135 3.10 3.30 -16.00
C GLU A 135 4.37 3.87 -15.34
N GLN A 136 4.47 3.77 -14.02
CA GLN A 136 5.64 4.21 -13.27
C GLN A 136 6.90 3.44 -13.66
N ALA A 137 6.82 2.11 -13.80
CA ALA A 137 7.95 1.29 -14.23
C ALA A 137 8.42 1.65 -15.64
N ASN A 138 7.48 1.85 -16.56
CA ASN A 138 7.78 2.17 -17.96
C ASN A 138 8.35 3.58 -18.14
N ALA A 139 8.10 4.50 -17.19
CA ALA A 139 8.69 5.83 -17.18
C ALA A 139 10.18 5.82 -16.77
N ILE A 140 10.67 4.76 -16.12
CA ILE A 140 12.07 4.63 -15.73
C ILE A 140 12.88 4.20 -16.96
N PRO A 141 14.03 4.85 -17.24
CA PRO A 141 14.98 4.41 -18.25
C PRO A 141 15.40 2.94 -18.07
N ALA A 142 16.08 2.36 -19.05
CA ALA A 142 16.55 0.97 -18.95
C ALA A 142 18.05 0.89 -19.28
N ILE A 143 18.84 1.79 -18.66
CA ILE A 143 20.23 2.05 -19.02
C ILE A 143 21.17 1.40 -18.00
N TYR A 144 20.93 1.63 -16.71
CA TYR A 144 21.81 1.19 -15.62
C TYR A 144 21.19 0.04 -14.82
N PRO A 145 22.00 -0.78 -14.11
CA PRO A 145 21.47 -1.85 -13.24
C PRO A 145 20.37 -1.37 -12.29
N GLY A 146 20.59 -0.22 -11.63
CA GLY A 146 19.62 0.37 -10.71
C GLY A 146 18.32 0.82 -11.37
N ASP A 147 18.30 1.06 -12.67
CA ASP A 147 17.04 1.33 -13.39
C ASP A 147 16.21 0.05 -13.51
N TYR A 148 16.85 -1.05 -13.91
CA TYR A 148 16.21 -2.36 -14.00
C TYR A 148 15.72 -2.87 -12.64
N GLU A 149 16.47 -2.60 -11.57
CA GLU A 149 16.06 -2.91 -10.20
C GLU A 149 14.74 -2.21 -9.84
N LYS A 150 14.70 -0.88 -10.02
CA LYS A 150 13.50 -0.08 -9.74
C LYS A 150 12.30 -0.55 -10.57
N ARG A 151 12.51 -0.86 -11.85
CA ARG A 151 11.47 -1.41 -12.73
C ARG A 151 10.97 -2.77 -12.23
N ALA A 152 11.87 -3.68 -11.86
CA ALA A 152 11.51 -4.99 -11.33
C ALA A 152 10.66 -4.86 -10.05
N ILE A 153 11.05 -3.97 -9.13
CA ILE A 153 10.27 -3.69 -7.91
C ILE A 153 8.86 -3.20 -8.24
N LEU A 154 8.72 -2.29 -9.21
CA LEU A 154 7.42 -1.73 -9.59
C LEU A 154 6.54 -2.76 -10.32
N TYR A 155 7.07 -3.55 -11.25
CA TYR A 155 6.31 -4.64 -11.85
C TYR A 155 5.90 -5.69 -10.81
N LYS A 156 6.75 -5.96 -9.81
CA LYS A 156 6.40 -6.85 -8.71
C LYS A 156 5.22 -6.31 -7.89
N LYS A 157 5.25 -5.02 -7.53
CA LYS A 157 4.11 -4.35 -6.87
C LYS A 157 2.84 -4.40 -7.72
N SER A 158 2.97 -4.29 -9.05
CA SER A 158 1.85 -4.42 -9.97
C SER A 158 1.21 -5.82 -9.89
N LEU A 159 2.02 -6.88 -9.87
CA LEU A 159 1.57 -8.27 -9.71
C LEU A 159 0.91 -8.55 -8.37
N ASP A 160 1.30 -7.84 -7.31
CA ASP A 160 0.66 -7.97 -5.99
C ASP A 160 -0.80 -7.48 -6.01
N TRP A 161 -1.15 -6.56 -6.92
CA TRP A 161 -2.52 -6.09 -7.12
C TRP A 161 -3.30 -6.93 -8.12
N TYR A 162 -2.69 -7.24 -9.26
CA TYR A 162 -3.35 -7.95 -10.35
C TYR A 162 -2.34 -8.79 -11.13
N TYR A 163 -2.58 -10.11 -11.17
CA TYR A 163 -1.74 -11.00 -11.97
C TYR A 163 -2.08 -10.86 -13.46
N ASP A 164 -1.04 -10.59 -14.25
CA ASP A 164 -1.10 -10.67 -15.70
C ASP A 164 0.24 -11.22 -16.21
N LYS A 165 0.16 -12.07 -17.23
CA LYS A 165 1.31 -12.80 -17.77
C LYS A 165 2.35 -11.87 -18.39
N ASP A 166 1.94 -10.75 -18.97
CA ASP A 166 2.86 -9.80 -19.58
C ASP A 166 3.54 -8.91 -18.53
N ILE A 167 2.86 -8.59 -17.43
CA ILE A 167 3.50 -7.97 -16.25
C ILE A 167 4.57 -8.91 -15.67
N GLU A 168 4.26 -10.21 -15.54
CA GLU A 168 5.21 -11.21 -15.06
C GLU A 168 6.45 -11.32 -15.95
N LYS A 169 6.28 -11.35 -17.27
CA LYS A 169 7.41 -11.31 -18.22
C LYS A 169 8.25 -10.05 -18.05
N ALA A 170 7.60 -8.88 -17.90
CA ALA A 170 8.31 -7.61 -17.71
C ALA A 170 9.11 -7.60 -16.39
N TYR A 171 8.53 -8.12 -15.31
CA TYR A 171 9.21 -8.32 -14.03
C TYR A 171 10.43 -9.23 -14.20
N ILE A 172 10.26 -10.43 -14.75
CA ILE A 172 11.34 -11.41 -14.94
C ILE A 172 12.47 -10.82 -15.80
N TYR A 173 12.12 -10.13 -16.87
CA TYR A 173 13.10 -9.47 -17.73
C TYR A 173 13.89 -8.42 -16.95
N SER A 174 13.21 -7.49 -16.27
CA SER A 174 13.88 -6.44 -15.51
C SER A 174 14.74 -6.99 -14.37
N ASP A 175 14.24 -7.95 -13.60
CA ASP A 175 14.97 -8.59 -12.50
C ASP A 175 16.22 -9.32 -13.00
N THR A 176 16.09 -10.06 -14.12
CA THR A 176 17.24 -10.75 -14.75
C THR A 176 18.31 -9.76 -15.21
N ARG A 177 17.90 -8.67 -15.88
CA ARG A 177 18.83 -7.65 -16.38
C ARG A 177 19.54 -6.92 -15.25
N TYR A 178 18.83 -6.58 -14.18
CA TYR A 178 19.42 -6.03 -12.96
C TYR A 178 20.53 -6.94 -12.43
N ARG A 179 20.20 -8.22 -12.16
CA ARG A 179 21.15 -9.18 -11.57
C ARG A 179 22.38 -9.39 -12.45
N GLN A 180 22.20 -9.47 -13.77
CA GLN A 180 23.30 -9.58 -14.74
C GLN A 180 24.25 -8.39 -14.73
N LEU A 181 23.69 -7.18 -14.85
CA LEU A 181 24.51 -5.98 -14.93
C LEU A 181 25.17 -5.64 -13.60
N GLU A 182 24.45 -5.80 -12.49
CA GLU A 182 24.99 -5.57 -11.15
C GLU A 182 26.12 -6.57 -10.83
N ALA A 183 25.93 -7.85 -11.15
CA ALA A 183 26.99 -8.84 -11.01
C ALA A 183 28.23 -8.51 -11.86
N GLU A 184 28.06 -7.97 -13.05
CA GLU A 184 29.17 -7.52 -13.90
C GLU A 184 29.93 -6.34 -13.29
N VAL A 185 29.22 -5.32 -12.82
CA VAL A 185 29.81 -4.14 -12.17
C VAL A 185 30.60 -4.56 -10.93
N LEU A 186 29.98 -5.33 -10.03
CA LEU A 186 30.61 -5.81 -8.80
C LEU A 186 31.83 -6.69 -9.09
N TYR A 187 31.78 -7.53 -10.13
CA TYR A 187 32.91 -8.38 -10.49
C TYR A 187 34.12 -7.55 -10.95
N LYS A 188 33.88 -6.52 -11.78
CA LYS A 188 34.93 -5.59 -12.21
C LYS A 188 35.53 -4.85 -11.01
N LEU A 189 34.68 -4.35 -10.12
CA LEU A 189 35.11 -3.70 -8.88
C LEU A 189 35.95 -4.63 -8.02
N ALA A 190 35.50 -5.86 -7.79
CA ALA A 190 36.24 -6.84 -6.99
C ALA A 190 37.65 -7.10 -7.56
N LYS A 191 37.78 -7.22 -8.89
CA LYS A 191 39.08 -7.39 -9.56
C LYS A 191 39.98 -6.16 -9.40
N GLN A 192 39.43 -4.95 -9.45
CA GLN A 192 40.19 -3.72 -9.18
C GLN A 192 40.67 -3.67 -7.72
N GLN A 193 39.82 -4.02 -6.75
CA GLN A 193 40.21 -4.03 -5.34
C GLN A 193 41.31 -5.05 -5.04
N ILE A 194 41.29 -6.21 -5.72
CA ILE A 194 42.39 -7.19 -5.68
C ILE A 194 43.71 -6.57 -6.15
N GLN A 195 43.69 -5.78 -7.22
CA GLN A 195 44.89 -5.12 -7.75
C GLN A 195 45.44 -4.07 -6.77
N LEU A 196 44.55 -3.39 -6.05
CA LEU A 196 44.89 -2.45 -4.98
C LEU A 196 45.30 -3.14 -3.67
N GLY A 197 45.16 -4.47 -3.60
CA GLY A 197 45.47 -5.26 -2.42
C GLY A 197 44.40 -5.25 -1.33
N ASP A 198 43.24 -4.65 -1.58
CA ASP A 198 42.06 -4.67 -0.70
C ASP A 198 41.22 -5.93 -0.96
N TYR A 199 41.62 -7.02 -0.30
CA TYR A 199 40.93 -8.30 -0.42
C TYR A 199 39.61 -8.34 0.36
N SER A 200 39.43 -7.49 1.37
CA SER A 200 38.20 -7.45 2.17
C SER A 200 37.03 -6.93 1.34
N THR A 201 37.25 -5.81 0.63
CA THR A 201 36.25 -5.23 -0.26
C THR A 201 35.98 -6.15 -1.45
N ALA A 202 37.02 -6.80 -2.01
CA ALA A 202 36.84 -7.77 -3.09
C ALA A 202 35.98 -8.98 -2.69
N VAL A 203 36.24 -9.56 -1.52
CA VAL A 203 35.44 -10.67 -0.96
C VAL A 203 34.00 -10.23 -0.73
N THR A 204 33.79 -9.03 -0.19
CA THR A 204 32.45 -8.46 0.00
C THR A 204 31.71 -8.36 -1.33
N CYS A 205 32.35 -7.82 -2.38
CA CYS A 205 31.77 -7.75 -3.71
C CYS A 205 31.38 -9.14 -4.24
N PHE A 206 32.26 -10.15 -4.12
CA PHE A 206 31.95 -11.50 -4.60
C PHE A 206 30.80 -12.15 -3.83
N ARG A 207 30.70 -11.95 -2.52
CA ARG A 207 29.57 -12.42 -1.71
C ARG A 207 28.26 -11.78 -2.17
N THR A 208 28.26 -10.47 -2.38
CA THR A 208 27.09 -9.76 -2.92
C THR A 208 26.67 -10.34 -4.27
N ILE A 209 27.62 -10.62 -5.18
CA ILE A 209 27.31 -11.25 -6.47
C ILE A 209 26.65 -12.63 -6.27
N ILE A 210 27.17 -13.46 -5.36
CA ILE A 210 26.60 -14.78 -5.08
C ILE A 210 25.15 -14.65 -4.62
N ASP A 211 24.87 -13.69 -3.73
CA ASP A 211 23.53 -13.48 -3.19
C ASP A 211 22.54 -12.97 -4.24
N ILE A 212 22.92 -11.94 -5.01
CA ILE A 212 22.03 -11.37 -6.04
C ILE A 212 21.85 -12.31 -7.22
N TYR A 213 22.86 -13.10 -7.59
CA TYR A 213 22.81 -13.94 -8.79
C TYR A 213 22.23 -15.33 -8.51
N LYS A 214 22.01 -15.68 -7.24
CA LYS A 214 21.48 -16.98 -6.81
C LYS A 214 20.25 -17.45 -7.60
N PRO A 215 19.24 -16.61 -7.90
CA PRO A 215 18.07 -17.06 -8.67
C PRO A 215 18.40 -17.45 -10.12
N LEU A 216 19.49 -16.91 -10.67
CA LEU A 216 19.98 -17.19 -12.02
C LEU A 216 21.06 -18.30 -12.03
N GLY A 217 21.35 -18.89 -10.86
CA GLY A 217 22.37 -19.92 -10.68
C GLY A 217 23.66 -19.36 -10.09
N HIS A 218 24.75 -19.43 -10.83
CA HIS A 218 26.07 -18.97 -10.39
C HIS A 218 26.64 -17.97 -11.39
N TYR A 219 27.41 -17.01 -10.90
CA TYR A 219 28.10 -16.03 -11.74
C TYR A 219 29.60 -16.30 -11.75
N LYS A 220 30.10 -16.78 -12.89
CA LYS A 220 31.54 -17.04 -13.13
C LYS A 220 32.15 -17.88 -11.99
N ASP A 221 33.37 -17.51 -11.59
CA ASP A 221 34.21 -18.12 -10.55
C ASP A 221 34.09 -17.43 -9.18
N THR A 222 32.97 -16.72 -8.93
CA THR A 222 32.84 -15.87 -7.72
C THR A 222 32.96 -16.64 -6.42
N LYS A 223 32.47 -17.89 -6.36
CA LYS A 223 32.57 -18.75 -5.17
C LYS A 223 34.01 -19.18 -4.90
N GLU A 224 34.74 -19.57 -5.94
CA GLU A 224 36.15 -19.97 -5.88
C GLU A 224 37.02 -18.80 -5.45
N LEU A 225 36.82 -17.62 -6.07
CA LEU A 225 37.56 -16.41 -5.75
C LEU A 225 37.29 -15.92 -4.31
N THR A 226 36.03 -15.98 -3.85
CA THR A 226 35.67 -15.66 -2.46
C THR A 226 36.50 -16.50 -1.49
N ASN A 227 36.46 -17.82 -1.62
CA ASN A 227 37.20 -18.74 -0.75
C ASN A 227 38.73 -18.53 -0.80
N TYR A 228 39.26 -18.22 -1.98
CA TYR A 228 40.69 -17.97 -2.16
C TYR A 228 41.14 -16.70 -1.43
N TYR A 229 40.44 -15.58 -1.63
CA TYR A 229 40.84 -14.30 -1.06
C TYR A 229 40.54 -14.20 0.45
N GLU A 230 39.52 -14.89 0.95
CA GLU A 230 39.30 -15.05 2.40
C GLU A 230 40.52 -15.71 3.08
N LYS A 231 41.04 -16.79 2.52
CA LYS A 231 42.26 -17.44 3.04
C LYS A 231 43.48 -16.53 2.95
N LYS A 232 43.56 -15.71 1.90
CA LYS A 232 44.67 -14.77 1.70
C LYS A 232 44.66 -13.63 2.73
N MET A 233 43.49 -13.19 3.17
CA MET A 233 43.34 -12.19 4.24
C MET A 233 43.86 -12.70 5.58
N ILE A 234 43.61 -13.97 5.92
CA ILE A 234 44.04 -14.58 7.19
C ILE A 234 45.56 -14.75 7.27
N LYS A 235 46.24 -14.81 6.12
CA LYS A 235 47.70 -15.01 6.02
C LYS A 235 48.51 -13.71 5.97
N ARG A 236 47.86 -12.55 6.05
CA ARG A 236 48.51 -11.23 6.13
C ARG A 236 48.50 -10.74 7.57
#